data_AF-A0A1I8HU78-F1
#
_entry.id   AF-A0A1I8HU78-F1
#
_cell.length_a   1.000
_cell.length_b   1.000
_cell.length_c   1.000
_cell.angle_alpha   90.00
_cell.angle_beta   90.00
_cell.angle_gamma   90.00
#
_symmetry.space_group_name_H-M   'P 1'
#
loop_
_entity.id
_entity.type
_entity.pdbx_description
1 polymer ?
#
loop_
_entity_poly.entity_id
_entity_poly.type
_entity_poly.pdbx_seq_one_letter_code
_entity_poly.pdbx_strand_id
1 'polypeptide(L)' 'MSDNAKRALFTSVSQAAYDIRRNSTVNAGVIGVAGADLAMNQFDQLGPAWELGPLAYIFIVNNNGFVIYHPELRTID' A
#
# COMPACT_ATOMS: atom_id res chain seq x y z
N MET A 1 -1.72 -6.87 26.22
CA MET A 1 -1.56 -6.33 24.86
C MET A 1 -2.79 -6.73 24.06
N SER A 2 -3.46 -5.78 23.41
CA SER A 2 -4.68 -6.06 22.63
C SER A 2 -4.36 -6.91 21.40
N ASP A 3 -5.07 -8.04 21.25
CA ASP A 3 -4.93 -8.99 20.13
C ASP A 3 -5.12 -8.34 18.74
N ASN A 4 -5.67 -7.12 18.67
CA ASN A 4 -5.80 -6.35 17.42
C ASN A 4 -4.46 -5.85 16.85
N ALA A 5 -3.39 -5.80 17.64
CA ALA A 5 -2.05 -5.49 17.11
C ALA A 5 -1.47 -6.63 16.25
N LYS A 6 -2.08 -7.82 16.28
CA LYS A 6 -1.55 -9.04 15.67
C LYS A 6 -1.96 -9.24 14.20
N ARG A 7 -2.85 -8.40 13.66
CA ARG A 7 -3.35 -8.51 12.27
C ARG A 7 -3.52 -7.12 11.65
N ALA A 8 -2.41 -6.47 11.33
CA ALA A 8 -2.41 -5.26 10.52
C ALA A 8 -2.24 -5.63 9.05
N LEU A 9 -3.09 -5.06 8.19
CA LEU A 9 -2.91 -5.15 6.75
C LEU A 9 -1.98 -4.03 6.27
N PHE A 10 -1.19 -4.36 5.25
CA PHE A 10 -0.23 -3.47 4.63
C PHE A 10 -0.38 -3.50 3.11
N THR A 11 -0.01 -2.40 2.47
CA THR A 11 0.18 -2.32 1.03
C THR A 11 1.56 -1.75 0.75
N SER A 12 2.29 -2.38 -0.17
CA SER A 12 3.67 -2.01 -0.48
C SER A 12 3.73 -1.35 -1.85
N VAL A 13 4.41 -0.20 -1.92
CA VAL A 13 4.85 0.34 -3.21
C VAL A 13 6.24 -0.23 -3.52
N SER A 14 6.53 -0.50 -4.79
CA SER A 14 7.80 -1.12 -5.19
C SER A 14 8.35 -0.52 -6.47
N GLN A 15 9.67 -0.37 -6.53
CA GLN A 15 10.38 0.14 -7.70
C GLN A 15 11.62 -0.73 -7.98
N ALA A 16 11.78 -1.12 -9.25
CA ALA A 16 12.95 -1.87 -9.69
C ALA A 16 14.21 -0.97 -9.68
N ALA A 17 15.30 -1.49 -9.12
CA ALA A 17 16.62 -0.87 -9.16
C ALA A 17 17.40 -1.42 -10.37
N TYR A 18 18.05 -0.53 -11.12
CA TYR A 18 18.78 -0.86 -12.34
C TYR A 18 20.26 -0.56 -12.23
N ASP A 19 21.07 -1.35 -12.92
CA ASP A 19 22.49 -1.05 -13.10
C ASP A 19 22.69 0.22 -13.96
N ILE A 20 23.39 1.21 -13.41
CA ILE A 20 23.64 2.51 -14.06
C ILE A 20 25.05 2.62 -14.68
N ARG A 21 25.85 1.55 -14.67
CA ARG A 21 27.22 1.55 -15.19
C ARG A 21 27.22 1.71 -16.72
N ARG A 22 27.79 2.82 -17.21
CA ARG A 22 27.82 3.19 -18.64
C ARG A 22 28.81 2.42 -19.52
N ASN A 23 29.73 1.64 -18.92
CA ASN A 23 30.76 0.89 -19.64
C ASN A 23 30.76 -0.60 -19.27
N SER A 24 29.56 -1.17 -19.12
CA SER A 24 29.36 -2.60 -18.90
C SER A 24 29.13 -3.28 -20.26
N THR A 25 29.97 -4.26 -20.61
CA THR A 25 29.72 -5.19 -21.72
C THR A 25 28.64 -6.22 -21.38
N VAL A 26 28.21 -6.25 -20.11
CA VAL A 26 27.13 -7.09 -19.59
C VAL A 26 25.84 -6.29 -19.61
N ASN A 27 24.77 -6.90 -20.14
CA ASN A 27 23.44 -6.32 -20.30
C ASN A 27 22.99 -5.58 -19.02
N ALA A 28 22.75 -4.26 -19.10
CA ALA A 28 22.29 -3.46 -17.97
C ALA A 28 20.86 -3.89 -17.60
N GLY A 29 20.71 -4.53 -16.44
CA GLY A 29 19.45 -5.15 -16.01
C GLY A 29 18.99 -4.71 -14.63
N VAL A 30 17.90 -5.33 -14.18
CA VAL A 30 17.39 -5.19 -12.80
C VAL A 30 18.37 -5.85 -11.85
N ILE A 31 18.83 -5.10 -10.85
CA ILE A 31 19.75 -5.57 -9.79
C ILE A 31 19.04 -5.79 -8.45
N GLY A 32 17.78 -5.35 -8.34
CA GLY A 32 16.98 -5.54 -7.14
C GLY A 32 15.66 -4.78 -7.21
N VAL A 33 14.92 -4.77 -6.10
CA VAL A 33 13.66 -4.05 -5.93
C VAL A 33 13.71 -3.32 -4.59
N ALA A 34 13.43 -2.02 -4.60
CA ALA A 34 13.17 -1.24 -3.40
C ALA A 34 11.66 -1.24 -3.13
N GLY A 35 11.28 -1.48 -1.89
CA GLY A 35 9.88 -1.46 -1.44
C GLY A 35 9.69 -0.54 -0.24
N ALA A 36 8.48 0.01 -0.10
CA ALA A 36 8.05 0.74 1.08
C ALA A 36 6.63 0.31 1.48
N ASP A 37 6.46 -0.11 2.72
CA ASP A 37 5.20 -0.62 3.25
C ASP A 37 4.39 0.51 3.89
N LEU A 38 3.11 0.57 3.54
CA LEU A 38 2.12 1.47 4.11
C LEU A 38 1.12 0.64 4.93
N ALA A 39 1.01 0.96 6.22
CA ALA A 39 -0.04 0.42 7.07
C ALA A 39 -1.39 1.03 6.70
N MET A 40 -2.47 0.23 6.78
CA MET A 40 -3.81 0.69 6.38
C MET A 40 -4.28 1.97 7.08
N ASN A 41 -3.89 2.16 8.35
CA ASN A 41 -4.24 3.35 9.14
C ASN A 41 -3.61 4.66 8.61
N GLN A 42 -2.63 4.58 7.70
CA GLN A 42 -2.09 5.76 7.04
C GLN A 42 -3.09 6.35 6.04
N PHE A 43 -4.01 5.53 5.50
CA PHE A 43 -5.03 6.00 4.56
C PHE A 43 -6.12 6.85 5.23
N ASP A 44 -6.31 6.71 6.55
CA ASP A 44 -7.23 7.55 7.32
C ASP A 44 -6.86 9.05 7.23
N GLN A 45 -5.58 9.35 7.00
CA GLN A 45 -5.08 10.73 6.87
C GLN A 45 -5.36 11.34 5.48
N LEU A 46 -5.63 10.52 4.46
CA LEU A 46 -5.86 10.99 3.09
C LEU A 46 -7.29 11.52 2.86
N GLY A 47 -8.21 11.24 3.78
CA GLY A 47 -9.61 11.58 3.63
C GLY A 47 -10.22 11.99 4.97
N PRO A 48 -10.25 13.28 5.33
CA PRO A 48 -10.92 13.71 6.54
C PRO A 48 -12.41 13.36 6.46
N ALA A 49 -12.86 12.42 7.31
CA ALA A 49 -14.26 12.00 7.37
C ALA A 49 -15.24 13.18 7.59
N TRP A 50 -14.77 14.27 8.21
CA TRP A 50 -15.58 15.46 8.45
C TRP A 50 -15.90 16.28 7.19
N GLU A 51 -15.12 16.15 6.10
CA GLU A 51 -15.40 16.85 4.84
C GLU A 51 -16.56 16.20 4.04
N LEU A 52 -16.90 14.95 4.34
CA LEU A 52 -17.83 14.15 3.55
C LEU A 52 -19.26 14.12 4.13
N GLY A 53 -19.40 14.47 5.41
CA GLY A 53 -20.65 14.38 6.17
C GLY A 53 -20.90 13.00 6.81
N PRO A 54 -21.92 12.87 7.68
CA PRO A 54 -22.03 11.76 8.63
C PRO A 54 -22.27 10.36 8.02
N LEU A 55 -22.75 10.29 6.78
CA LEU A 55 -23.13 9.03 6.12
C LEU A 55 -22.16 8.61 5.02
N ALA A 56 -21.14 9.42 4.74
CA ALA A 56 -20.22 9.18 3.65
C ALA A 56 -18.93 8.54 4.15
N TYR A 57 -18.32 7.71 3.29
CA TYR A 57 -17.04 7.06 3.55
C TYR A 57 -16.22 7.01 2.27
N ILE A 58 -14.90 6.90 2.43
CA ILE A 58 -13.96 6.67 1.34
C ILE A 58 -13.53 5.21 1.36
N PHE A 59 -13.37 4.64 0.18
CA PHE A 59 -12.78 3.32 -0.02
C PHE A 59 -11.88 3.34 -1.25
N ILE A 60 -10.87 2.47 -1.27
CA ILE A 60 -9.89 2.37 -2.35
C ILE A 60 -10.01 1.00 -2.99
N VAL A 61 -10.07 0.96 -4.33
CA VAL A 61 -10.13 -0.27 -5.12
C VAL A 61 -9.00 -0.31 -6.15
N ASN A 62 -8.54 -1.52 -6.47
CA ASN A 62 -7.66 -1.73 -7.61
C ASN A 62 -8.44 -2.13 -8.88
N ASN A 63 -7.74 -2.19 -10.00
CA ASN A 63 -8.30 -2.53 -11.31
C ASN A 63 -8.86 -3.97 -11.38
N ASN A 64 -8.53 -4.82 -10.42
CA ASN A 64 -9.04 -6.19 -10.33
C ASN A 64 -10.31 -6.29 -9.47
N GLY A 65 -10.79 -5.18 -8.91
CA GLY A 65 -11.99 -5.13 -8.07
C GLY A 65 -11.75 -5.47 -6.59
N PHE A 66 -10.49 -5.58 -6.15
CA PHE A 66 -10.19 -5.80 -4.72
C PHE A 66 -10.19 -4.48 -3.95
N VAL A 67 -10.80 -4.52 -2.76
CA VAL A 67 -10.80 -3.41 -1.81
C VAL A 67 -9.46 -3.37 -1.07
N ILE A 68 -8.71 -2.29 -1.29
CA ILE A 68 -7.44 -2.01 -0.61
C ILE A 68 -7.68 -1.29 0.71
N TYR A 69 -8.71 -0.45 0.82
CA TYR A 69 -9.05 0.26 2.05
C TYR A 69 -10.57 0.44 2.15
N HIS A 70 -11.11 0.18 3.34
CA HIS A 70 -12.49 0.47 3.74
C HIS A 70 -12.51 0.62 5.28
N PRO A 71 -13.32 1.52 5.86
CA PRO A 71 -13.37 1.71 7.33
C PRO A 71 -13.69 0.42 8.10
N GLU A 72 -14.50 -0.45 7.50
CA GLU A 72 -14.85 -1.77 8.04
C GLU A 72 -14.18 -2.93 7.28
N LEU A 73 -12.99 -2.70 6.69
CA LEU A 73 -12.25 -3.77 6.02
C LEU A 73 -11.89 -4.87 7.03
N ARG A 74 -12.52 -6.03 6.89
CA ARG A 74 -12.26 -7.19 7.74
C ARG A 74 -11.29 -8.13 7.04
N THR A 75 -10.20 -8.46 7.74
CA THR A 75 -9.37 -9.60 7.37
C THR A 75 -10.18 -10.89 7.57
N ILE A 76 -10.06 -11.81 6.63
CA ILE A 76 -10.49 -13.19 6.83
C ILE A 76 -9.38 -13.92 7.58
N ASP A 77 -9.80 -14.68 8.60
CA ASP A 77 -8.93 -15.41 9.52
C ASP A 77 -8.38 -16.71 8.94
#